data_AF-A0A7S2H299-F1
#
_entry.id   AF-A0A7S2H299-F1
#
_cell.length_a   1.000
_cell.length_b   1.000
_cell.length_c   1.000
_cell.angle_alpha   90.00
_cell.angle_beta   90.00
_cell.angle_gamma   90.00
#
_symmetry.space_group_name_H-M   'P 1'
#
loop_
_entity.id
_entity.type
_entity.pdbx_description
1 polymer ?
#
loop_
_entity_poly.entity_id
_entity_poly.type
_entity_poly.pdbx_seq_one_letter_code
_entity_poly.pdbx_strand_id
1 'polypeptide(L)'
;DVLASSSTLDVVEEEMIDLVRTHCPPGACPLAGYSVQCDREVLKLEMPRLYRYVSHQIVDVSSFLRMARLHDSDRVKQWDGRRASRYNHRALNDVEDSIEAL
;
A
#
# COMPACT_ATOMS: atom_id res chain seq x y z
N ASP A 1 -13.93 16.04 -4.39
CA ASP A 1 -13.36 15.83 -3.04
C ASP A 1 -11.88 16.17 -3.01
N VAL A 2 -10.99 15.37 -3.61
CA VAL A 2 -9.53 15.63 -3.55
C VAL A 2 -9.12 16.96 -4.22
N LEU A 3 -9.67 17.27 -5.40
CA LEU A 3 -9.37 18.50 -6.14
C LEU A 3 -9.83 19.79 -5.44
N ALA A 4 -10.72 19.68 -4.45
CA ALA A 4 -11.21 20.80 -3.66
C ALA A 4 -10.47 20.95 -2.31
N SER A 5 -9.52 20.06 -2.02
CA SER A 5 -8.74 20.09 -0.78
C SER A 5 -7.81 21.30 -0.76
N SER A 6 -7.77 22.01 0.36
CA SER A 6 -6.82 23.08 0.64
C SER A 6 -5.59 22.61 1.42
N SER A 7 -5.45 21.29 1.63
CA SER A 7 -4.36 20.73 2.42
C SER A 7 -3.05 20.76 1.63
N THR A 8 -1.97 21.19 2.28
CA THR A 8 -0.63 21.18 1.68
C THR A 8 0.05 19.83 1.91
N LEU A 9 1.06 19.52 1.08
CA LEU A 9 1.83 18.27 1.22
C LEU A 9 2.47 18.14 2.61
N ASP A 10 3.01 19.23 3.17
CA ASP A 10 3.65 19.20 4.49
C ASP A 10 2.69 18.85 5.62
N VAL A 11 1.44 19.35 5.54
CA VAL A 11 0.39 19.07 6.52
C VAL A 11 -0.05 17.62 6.41
N VAL A 12 -0.32 17.15 5.17
CA VAL A 12 -0.72 15.77 4.91
C VAL A 12 0.37 14.79 5.34
N GLU A 13 1.64 15.10 5.10
CA GLU A 13 2.75 14.25 5.51
C GLU A 13 2.84 14.13 7.04
N GLU A 14 2.67 15.23 7.78
CA GLU A 14 2.69 15.16 9.25
C GLU A 14 1.51 14.35 9.80
N GLU A 15 0.30 14.56 9.27
CA GLU A 15 -0.89 13.78 9.65
C GLU A 15 -0.70 12.29 9.38
N MET A 16 -0.10 11.93 8.24
CA MET A 16 0.22 10.54 7.90
C MET A 16 1.26 9.94 8.85
N ILE A 17 2.30 10.70 9.20
CA ILE A 17 3.32 10.23 10.16
C ILE A 17 2.70 10.01 11.54
N ASP A 18 1.84 10.91 12.00
CA ASP A 18 1.18 10.78 13.30
C ASP A 18 0.23 9.57 13.36
N LEU A 19 -0.50 9.32 12.27
CA LEU A 19 -1.29 8.10 12.12
C LEU A 19 -0.41 6.85 12.22
N VAL A 20 0.70 6.81 11.47
CA VAL A 20 1.60 5.65 11.46
C VAL A 20 2.29 5.47 12.82
N ARG A 21 2.72 6.55 13.48
CA ARG A 21 3.33 6.52 14.82
C ARG A 21 2.43 5.89 15.88
N THR A 22 1.12 6.03 15.73
CA THR A 22 0.14 5.45 16.66
C THR A 22 0.15 3.92 16.63
N HIS A 23 0.54 3.31 15.50
CA HIS A 23 0.46 1.87 15.28
C HIS A 23 1.83 1.18 15.09
N CYS A 24 2.83 1.92 14.64
CA CYS A 24 4.10 1.36 14.18
C CYS A 24 5.29 2.13 14.76
N PRO A 25 6.26 1.45 15.40
CA PRO A 25 7.52 2.08 15.80
C PRO A 25 8.35 2.48 14.57
N PRO A 26 9.22 3.48 14.69
CA PRO A 26 10.02 3.99 13.58
C PRO A 26 10.93 2.90 13.01
N GLY A 27 10.93 2.77 11.69
CA GLY A 27 11.77 1.85 10.91
C GLY A 27 11.38 0.38 10.98
N ALA A 28 10.34 0.01 11.72
CA ALA A 28 10.00 -1.38 11.96
C ALA A 28 9.11 -1.99 10.86
N CYS A 29 8.08 -1.25 10.42
CA CYS A 29 7.06 -1.81 9.53
C CYS A 29 7.38 -1.54 8.04
N PRO A 30 7.34 -2.56 7.17
CA PRO A 30 7.47 -2.38 5.73
C PRO A 30 6.22 -1.73 5.12
N LEU A 31 6.40 -1.09 3.96
CA LEU A 31 5.26 -0.64 3.16
C LEU A 31 4.65 -1.84 2.43
N ALA A 32 3.31 -1.99 2.50
CA ALA A 32 2.60 -3.13 1.94
C ALA A 32 1.49 -2.70 0.99
N GLY A 33 1.30 -3.45 -0.11
CA GLY A 33 0.25 -3.16 -1.08
C GLY A 33 0.52 -3.80 -2.45
N TYR A 34 -0.38 -3.55 -3.41
CA TYR A 34 -0.18 -3.91 -4.80
C TYR A 34 0.81 -2.96 -5.49
N SER A 35 1.84 -3.51 -6.13
CA SER A 35 2.82 -2.73 -6.91
C SER A 35 3.45 -1.58 -6.09
N VAL A 36 3.57 -1.79 -4.77
CA VAL A 36 3.81 -0.75 -3.77
C VAL A 36 5.20 -0.08 -3.88
N GLN A 37 6.07 -0.64 -4.73
CA GLN A 37 7.31 0.01 -5.11
C GLN A 37 7.07 1.38 -5.78
N CYS A 38 6.00 1.51 -6.56
CA CYS A 38 5.64 2.78 -7.21
C CYS A 38 5.31 3.85 -6.16
N ASP A 39 4.47 3.51 -5.19
CA ASP A 39 4.12 4.38 -4.06
C ASP A 39 5.36 4.76 -3.25
N ARG A 40 6.26 3.79 -3.01
CA ARG A 40 7.51 4.05 -2.30
C ARG A 40 8.39 5.10 -3.00
N GLU A 41 8.49 5.08 -4.32
CA GLU A 41 9.25 6.09 -5.07
C GLU A 41 8.59 7.46 -5.04
N VAL A 42 7.25 7.52 -5.07
CA VAL A 42 6.51 8.79 -4.89
C VAL A 42 6.75 9.36 -3.48
N LEU A 43 6.65 8.52 -2.44
CA LEU A 43 6.92 8.94 -1.06
C LEU A 43 8.33 9.49 -0.89
N LYS A 44 9.32 8.91 -1.58
CA LYS A 44 10.70 9.39 -1.51
C LYS A 44 10.85 10.85 -1.98
N LEU A 45 10.05 11.28 -2.94
CA LEU A 45 10.09 12.62 -3.52
C LEU A 45 9.14 13.58 -2.80
N GLU A 46 7.90 13.16 -2.61
CA GLU A 46 6.80 14.03 -2.15
C GLU A 46 6.62 14.02 -0.62
N MET A 47 7.02 12.93 0.05
CA MET A 47 6.85 12.73 1.50
C MET A 47 8.11 12.09 2.15
N PRO A 48 9.26 12.81 2.10
CA PRO A 48 10.56 12.24 2.47
C PRO A 48 10.73 11.97 3.97
N ARG A 49 9.95 12.61 4.87
CA ARG A 49 9.94 12.27 6.30
C ARG A 49 9.22 10.95 6.51
N LEU A 50 8.06 10.75 5.87
CA LEU A 50 7.31 9.50 5.96
C LEU A 50 8.09 8.32 5.36
N TYR A 51 8.71 8.53 4.20
CA TYR A 51 9.60 7.55 3.55
C TYR A 51 10.70 7.03 4.47
N ARG A 52 11.29 7.91 5.29
CA ARG A 52 12.33 7.55 6.27
C ARG A 52 11.77 6.93 7.56
N TYR A 53 10.51 7.21 7.88
CA TYR A 53 9.86 6.67 9.07
C TYR A 53 9.54 5.18 8.93
N VAL A 54 9.15 4.73 7.74
CA VAL A 54 8.86 3.31 7.46
C VAL A 54 10.12 2.51 7.16
N SER A 55 10.05 1.18 7.28
CA SER A 55 11.18 0.30 6.93
C SER A 55 11.59 0.46 5.46
N HIS A 56 12.85 0.16 5.16
CA HIS A 56 13.35 0.09 3.79
C HIS A 56 12.73 -1.06 2.98
N GLN A 57 12.21 -2.08 3.67
CA GLN A 57 11.59 -3.25 3.06
C GLN A 57 10.17 -2.93 2.57
N ILE A 58 9.72 -3.73 1.61
CA ILE A 58 8.35 -3.70 1.09
C ILE A 58 7.74 -5.10 1.09
N VAL A 59 6.42 -5.16 1.21
CA VAL A 59 5.61 -6.37 1.01
C VAL A 59 4.74 -6.12 -0.22
N ASP A 60 5.22 -6.55 -1.39
CA ASP A 60 4.52 -6.36 -2.65
C ASP A 60 3.64 -7.58 -2.97
N VAL A 61 2.33 -7.40 -2.84
CA VAL A 61 1.31 -8.41 -3.12
C VAL A 61 1.39 -8.89 -4.58
N SER A 62 1.72 -7.99 -5.51
CA SER A 62 1.79 -8.33 -6.93
C SER A 62 2.93 -9.30 -7.24
N SER A 63 4.08 -9.11 -6.59
CA SER A 63 5.23 -10.00 -6.67
C SER A 63 4.91 -11.38 -6.10
N PHE A 64 4.22 -11.43 -4.95
CA PHE A 64 3.80 -12.68 -4.34
C PHE A 64 2.80 -13.45 -5.22
N LEU A 65 1.76 -12.78 -5.71
CA LEU A 65 0.76 -13.41 -6.58
C LEU A 65 1.37 -13.89 -7.90
N ARG A 66 2.34 -13.16 -8.45
CA ARG A 66 3.07 -13.61 -9.65
C ARG A 66 3.84 -14.90 -9.39
N MET A 67 4.54 -14.99 -8.26
CA MET A 67 5.24 -16.22 -7.86
C MET A 67 4.26 -17.37 -7.58
N ALA A 68 3.15 -17.10 -6.92
CA ALA A 68 2.12 -18.10 -6.64
C ALA A 68 1.50 -18.67 -7.93
N ARG A 69 1.22 -17.81 -8.92
CA ARG A 69 0.69 -18.24 -10.24
C ARG A 69 1.69 -19.09 -11.02
N LEU A 70 2.99 -18.82 -10.87
CA LEU A 70 4.03 -19.62 -11.50
C LEU A 70 4.14 -21.02 -10.87
N HIS A 71 3.94 -21.10 -9.56
CA HIS A 71 4.09 -22.36 -8.82
C HIS A 71 2.85 -23.26 -8.88
N ASP A 72 1.65 -22.68 -8.77
CA ASP A 72 0.38 -23.40 -8.75
C ASP A 72 -0.74 -22.51 -9.31
N SER A 73 -0.83 -22.46 -10.64
CA SER A 73 -1.78 -21.59 -11.33
C SER A 73 -3.23 -21.95 -11.05
N ASP A 74 -3.54 -23.21 -10.78
CA ASP A 74 -4.92 -23.68 -10.64
C ASP A 74 -5.47 -23.33 -9.27
N ARG A 75 -4.67 -23.47 -8.21
CA ARG A 75 -5.06 -23.00 -6.87
C ARG A 75 -5.27 -21.49 -6.85
N VAL A 76 -4.40 -20.72 -7.50
CA VAL A 76 -4.56 -19.26 -7.55
C VAL A 76 -5.81 -18.86 -8.34
N LYS A 77 -6.13 -19.51 -9.47
CA LYS A 77 -7.38 -19.24 -10.21
C LYS A 77 -8.64 -19.51 -9.36
N GLN A 78 -8.65 -20.60 -8.59
CA GLN A 78 -9.77 -20.90 -7.69
C GLN A 78 -9.90 -19.89 -6.57
N TRP A 79 -8.78 -19.36 -6.07
CA TRP A 79 -8.76 -18.31 -5.06
C TRP A 79 -9.23 -16.97 -5.63
N ASP A 80 -8.74 -16.56 -6.81
CA ASP A 80 -9.16 -15.34 -7.49
C ASP A 80 -10.67 -15.32 -7.75
N GLY A 81 -11.24 -16.45 -8.19
CA GLY A 81 -12.67 -16.57 -8.48
C GLY A 81 -13.59 -16.36 -7.26
N ARG A 82 -13.04 -16.30 -6.05
CA ARG A 82 -13.78 -16.00 -4.81
C ARG A 82 -13.77 -14.52 -4.46
N ARG A 83 -12.89 -13.71 -5.07
CA ARG A 83 -12.81 -12.27 -4.82
C ARG A 83 -13.57 -11.49 -5.87
N ALA A 84 -14.37 -10.52 -5.41
CA ALA A 84 -14.91 -9.47 -6.24
C ALA A 84 -14.21 -8.17 -5.88
N SER A 85 -13.44 -7.60 -6.80
CA SER A 85 -12.80 -6.30 -6.55
C SER A 85 -13.86 -5.23 -6.36
N ARG A 86 -13.64 -4.38 -5.36
CA ARG A 86 -14.52 -3.24 -5.05
C ARG A 86 -13.92 -1.93 -5.56
N TYR A 87 -13.17 -2.03 -6.65
CA TYR A 87 -12.44 -0.91 -7.24
C TYR A 87 -13.38 0.26 -7.56
N ASN A 88 -13.11 1.39 -6.92
CA ASN A 88 -13.84 2.64 -7.11
C ASN A 88 -12.91 3.85 -7.18
N HIS A 89 -11.62 3.61 -7.48
CA HIS A 89 -10.57 4.64 -7.51
C HIS A 89 -10.39 5.37 -6.16
N ARG A 90 -10.66 4.72 -5.03
CA ARG A 90 -10.41 5.27 -3.68
C ARG A 90 -9.28 4.48 -3.02
N ALA A 91 -8.29 5.20 -2.53
CA ALA A 91 -7.12 4.60 -1.88
C ALA A 91 -7.50 3.63 -0.73
N LEU A 92 -8.51 3.97 0.07
CA LEU A 92 -8.95 3.09 1.17
C LEU A 92 -9.48 1.74 0.68
N ASN A 93 -10.29 1.75 -0.38
CA ASN A 93 -10.79 0.52 -0.99
C ASN A 93 -9.63 -0.30 -1.57
N ASP A 94 -8.66 0.35 -2.21
CA ASP A 94 -7.50 -0.32 -2.78
C ASP A 94 -6.62 -0.96 -1.68
N VAL A 95 -6.54 -0.35 -0.49
CA VAL A 95 -5.87 -0.93 0.69
C VAL A 95 -6.64 -2.15 1.22
N GLU A 96 -7.97 -2.07 1.34
CA GLU A 96 -8.80 -3.20 1.74
C GLU A 96 -8.70 -4.36 0.75
N ASP A 97 -8.74 -4.06 -0.55
CA ASP A 97 -8.53 -5.01 -1.65
C ASP A 97 -7.08 -5.56 -1.63
N SER A 98 -6.09 -4.84 -1.10
CA SER A 98 -4.74 -5.38 -0.89
C SER A 98 -4.69 -6.38 0.28
N ILE A 99 -5.43 -6.12 1.35
CA ILE A 99 -5.43 -6.97 2.56
C ILE A 99 -6.16 -8.29 2.32
N GLU A 100 -7.34 -8.25 1.69
CA GLU A 100 -8.07 -9.49 1.36
C GLU A 100 -7.32 -10.31 0.27
N ALA A 101 -6.25 -9.75 -0.32
CA ALA A 101 -5.38 -10.46 -1.27
C ALA A 101 -4.35 -11.40 -0.64
N LEU A 102 -4.08 -11.22 0.66
CA LEU A 102 -3.10 -12.00 1.42
C LEU A 102 -3.76 -13.24 2.01
#